data_AF-A0A7C5MB96-F1
#
_entry.id   AF-A0A7C5MB96-F1
#
_cell.length_a   1.000
_cell.length_b   1.000
_cell.length_c   1.000
_cell.angle_alpha   90.00
_cell.angle_beta   90.00
_cell.angle_gamma   90.00
#
_symmetry.space_group_name_H-M   'P 1'
#
loop_
_entity.id
_entity.type
_entity.pdbx_description
1 polymer ?
#
loop_
_entity_poly.entity_id
_entity_poly.type
_entity_poly.pdbx_seq_one_letter_code
_entity_poly.pdbx_strand_id
1 'polypeptide(L)'
;MDLIVYLAIVFAGIAVAVMAQRSLPYIRFAYPTAKAEAVGNPFLSEKILNQLLESRNITSFKNTVNSYKDFFIEGERIEDIHTSLDEYMIQSVESLKKESPKGLEEFYDRFTEFLDSQSLKSFVKSIVIGVDIDIRPFSKTFARWIDQMKKLEKKEILEFLVEKEILADTSVSGEPLEIDVQIDKYVLKRMYESKVPKVAENTKKEFVERMTDIINIRNILRAKLNNLDVEKCKNLFLGEGREIPRWKFDEMCTSKDVEEMISRLQGTTYYEPLRQGYEDSKKYGNMELIEISLDKILLGTVKDLSNKNFPFFGPLLKFIVFRYYEIRNLKVISKGVYEHLSKDRIKPLLVTGG
;
A
#
# COMPACT_ATOMS: atom_id res chain seq x y z
N MET A 1 -1.23 52.16 -35.45
CA MET A 1 -0.71 50.82 -35.11
C MET A 1 -1.54 49.85 -35.93
N ASP A 2 -0.93 49.16 -36.90
CA ASP A 2 -1.67 48.35 -37.85
C ASP A 2 -2.39 47.19 -37.15
N LEU A 3 -3.59 46.83 -37.62
CA LEU A 3 -4.40 45.71 -37.10
C LEU A 3 -3.57 44.41 -36.98
N ILE A 4 -2.61 44.24 -37.90
CA ILE A 4 -1.65 43.12 -37.92
C ILE A 4 -0.76 43.11 -36.67
N VAL A 5 -0.27 44.27 -36.23
CA VAL A 5 0.57 44.39 -35.03
C VAL A 5 -0.25 44.06 -33.78
N TYR A 6 -1.51 44.49 -33.70
CA TYR A 6 -2.39 44.17 -32.58
C TYR A 6 -2.68 42.66 -32.51
N LEU A 7 -3.00 42.04 -33.64
CA LEU A 7 -3.21 40.59 -33.73
C LEU A 7 -1.93 39.82 -33.34
N ALA A 8 -0.77 40.25 -33.81
CA ALA A 8 0.51 39.61 -33.46
C ALA A 8 0.79 39.66 -31.94
N ILE A 9 0.53 40.80 -31.28
CA ILE A 9 0.67 40.95 -29.82
C ILE A 9 -0.29 40.03 -29.07
N VAL A 10 -1.56 39.95 -29.51
CA VAL A 10 -2.56 39.07 -28.90
C VAL A 10 -2.16 37.60 -29.05
N PHE A 11 -1.75 37.17 -30.24
CA PHE A 11 -1.28 35.79 -30.47
C PHE A 11 -0.03 35.46 -29.65
N ALA A 12 0.94 36.37 -29.57
CA ALA A 12 2.12 36.18 -28.73
C ALA A 12 1.74 36.07 -27.24
N GLY A 13 0.81 36.91 -26.76
CA GLY A 13 0.30 36.86 -25.40
C GLY A 13 -0.40 35.53 -25.08
N ILE A 14 -1.25 35.04 -25.99
CA ILE A 14 -1.90 33.73 -25.87
C ILE A 14 -0.85 32.61 -25.85
N ALA A 15 0.15 32.65 -26.74
CA ALA A 15 1.20 31.65 -26.80
C ALA A 15 2.01 31.60 -25.48
N VAL A 16 2.37 32.76 -24.92
CA VAL A 16 3.05 32.86 -23.61
C VAL A 16 2.17 32.31 -22.48
N ALA A 17 0.89 32.66 -22.46
CA ALA A 17 -0.06 32.16 -21.45
C ALA A 17 -0.20 30.63 -21.51
N VAL A 18 -0.32 30.06 -22.72
CA VAL A 18 -0.38 28.60 -22.93
C VAL A 18 0.92 27.92 -22.50
N MET A 19 2.08 28.51 -22.83
CA MET A 19 3.38 27.98 -22.39
C MET A 19 3.50 27.98 -20.86
N ALA A 20 3.13 29.09 -20.19
CA ALA A 20 3.15 29.19 -18.74
C ALA A 20 2.19 28.19 -18.07
N GLN A 21 0.99 27.99 -18.64
CA GLN A 21 0.03 27.03 -18.12
C GLN A 21 0.53 25.58 -18.24
N ARG A 22 1.22 25.25 -19.34
CA ARG A 22 1.80 23.91 -19.56
C ARG A 22 3.02 23.63 -18.69
N SER A 23 3.82 24.64 -18.34
CA SER A 23 5.01 24.48 -17.50
C SER A 23 4.69 24.44 -15.99
N LEU A 24 3.54 25.01 -15.57
CA LEU A 24 3.17 25.12 -14.17
C LEU A 24 3.18 23.79 -13.38
N PRO A 25 2.67 22.66 -13.92
CA PRO A 25 2.81 21.37 -13.24
C PRO A 25 4.27 20.98 -12.99
N TYR A 26 5.17 21.16 -13.97
CA TYR A 26 6.59 20.83 -13.81
C TYR A 26 7.22 21.60 -12.66
N ILE A 27 6.93 22.90 -12.55
CA ILE A 27 7.43 23.75 -11.45
C ILE A 27 6.94 23.23 -10.09
N ARG A 28 5.65 22.89 -10.01
CA ARG A 28 5.03 22.43 -8.75
C ARG A 28 5.54 21.07 -8.29
N PHE A 29 5.93 20.19 -9.22
CA PHE A 29 6.43 18.86 -8.92
C PHE A 29 7.96 18.78 -8.77
N ALA A 30 8.71 19.75 -9.33
CA ALA A 30 10.18 19.69 -9.36
C ALA A 30 10.81 19.54 -7.96
N TYR A 31 10.47 20.41 -7.02
CA TYR A 31 11.02 20.38 -5.66
C TYR A 31 10.69 19.09 -4.89
N PRO A 32 9.40 18.70 -4.72
CA PRO A 32 9.08 17.49 -3.95
C PRO A 32 9.66 16.24 -4.59
N THR A 33 9.67 16.14 -5.92
CA THR A 33 10.27 14.99 -6.62
C THR A 33 11.77 14.94 -6.42
N ALA A 34 12.49 16.06 -6.57
CA ALA A 34 13.92 16.11 -6.35
C ALA A 34 14.29 15.75 -4.90
N LYS A 35 13.51 16.23 -3.93
CA LYS A 35 13.71 15.88 -2.52
C LYS A 35 13.46 14.40 -2.25
N ALA A 36 12.37 13.83 -2.78
CA ALA A 36 12.06 12.41 -2.63
C ALA A 36 13.19 11.52 -3.21
N GLU A 37 13.72 11.85 -4.38
CA GLU A 37 14.86 11.13 -4.96
C GLU A 37 16.17 11.32 -4.15
N ALA A 38 16.39 12.51 -3.58
CA ALA A 38 17.58 12.77 -2.76
C ALA A 38 17.55 12.08 -1.40
N VAL A 39 16.37 11.99 -0.77
CA VAL A 39 16.17 11.26 0.49
C VAL A 39 16.25 9.75 0.24
N GLY A 40 15.58 9.26 -0.82
CA GLY A 40 15.58 7.86 -1.20
C GLY A 40 14.98 6.91 -0.15
N ASN A 41 15.25 5.62 -0.33
CA ASN A 41 14.71 4.53 0.49
C ASN A 41 15.82 3.52 0.84
N PRO A 42 16.77 3.87 1.73
CA PRO A 42 17.94 3.05 2.04
C PRO A 42 17.62 1.63 2.52
N PHE A 43 16.54 1.41 3.26
CA PHE A 43 16.18 0.11 3.85
C PHE A 43 15.49 -0.84 2.86
N LEU A 44 15.63 -0.60 1.55
CA LEU A 44 15.38 -1.56 0.48
C LEU A 44 16.67 -2.07 -0.18
N SER A 45 17.83 -1.51 0.20
CA SER A 45 19.14 -1.95 -0.28
C SER A 45 19.58 -3.23 0.43
N GLU A 46 19.99 -4.25 -0.34
CA GLU A 46 20.51 -5.49 0.22
C GLU A 46 21.69 -5.26 1.16
N LYS A 47 22.59 -4.32 0.84
CA LYS A 47 23.75 -3.99 1.68
C LYS A 47 23.31 -3.56 3.08
N ILE A 48 22.34 -2.65 3.13
CA ILE A 48 21.84 -2.06 4.38
C ILE A 48 21.03 -3.08 5.17
N LEU A 49 20.18 -3.86 4.49
CA LEU A 49 19.42 -4.94 5.12
C LEU A 49 20.33 -6.03 5.71
N ASN A 50 21.39 -6.43 5.00
CA ASN A 50 22.38 -7.37 5.53
C ASN A 50 23.07 -6.79 6.78
N GLN A 51 23.43 -5.49 6.78
CA GLN A 51 23.97 -4.84 7.98
C GLN A 51 23.00 -4.89 9.16
N LEU A 52 21.70 -4.63 8.93
CA LEU A 52 20.69 -4.69 9.99
C LEU A 52 20.49 -6.11 10.52
N LEU A 53 20.58 -7.13 9.67
CA LEU A 53 20.52 -8.54 10.06
C LEU A 53 21.67 -8.97 10.98
N GLU A 54 22.79 -8.23 11.01
CA GLU A 54 23.90 -8.46 11.95
C GLU A 54 23.62 -7.99 13.38
N SER A 55 22.49 -7.31 13.61
CA SER A 55 22.12 -6.79 14.93
C SER A 55 21.90 -7.93 15.92
N ARG A 56 22.59 -7.87 17.06
CA ARG A 56 22.54 -8.93 18.10
C ARG A 56 21.30 -8.85 18.98
N ASN A 57 20.76 -7.65 19.13
CA ASN A 57 19.61 -7.35 19.96
C ASN A 57 18.90 -6.08 19.45
N ILE A 58 17.74 -5.82 20.02
CA ILE A 58 16.88 -4.73 19.57
C ILE A 58 17.53 -3.35 19.73
N THR A 59 18.36 -3.15 20.75
CA THR A 59 19.11 -1.90 20.97
C THR A 59 20.12 -1.64 19.87
N SER A 60 20.91 -2.66 19.49
CA SER A 60 21.88 -2.55 18.39
C SER A 60 21.20 -2.34 17.03
N PHE A 61 20.03 -2.96 16.82
CA PHE A 61 19.19 -2.72 15.65
C PHE A 61 18.75 -1.24 15.61
N LYS A 62 18.15 -0.75 16.69
CA LYS A 62 17.68 0.64 16.81
C LYS A 62 18.81 1.64 16.54
N ASN A 63 19.98 1.42 17.14
CA ASN A 63 21.14 2.29 16.93
C ASN A 63 21.62 2.29 15.48
N THR A 64 21.58 1.14 14.80
CA THR A 64 21.94 1.02 13.39
C THR A 64 20.96 1.78 12.51
N VAL A 65 19.65 1.64 12.76
CA VAL A 65 18.60 2.36 12.05
C VAL A 65 18.75 3.88 12.24
N ASN A 66 18.93 4.34 13.49
CA ASN A 66 19.10 5.76 13.83
C ASN A 66 20.42 6.37 13.34
N SER A 67 21.36 5.56 12.83
CA SER A 67 22.58 6.08 12.18
C SER A 67 22.33 6.60 10.77
N TYR A 68 21.19 6.26 10.16
CA TYR A 68 20.81 6.75 8.84
C TYR A 68 20.19 8.14 8.95
N LYS A 69 20.64 9.03 8.07
CA LYS A 69 20.19 10.43 8.04
C LYS A 69 18.68 10.50 7.85
N ASP A 70 18.05 11.46 8.53
CA ASP A 70 16.62 11.76 8.44
C ASP A 70 15.71 10.59 8.90
N PHE A 71 16.27 9.60 9.60
CA PHE A 71 15.54 8.48 10.18
C PHE A 71 15.78 8.41 11.68
N PHE A 72 14.70 8.33 12.45
CA PHE A 72 14.78 8.26 13.91
C PHE A 72 13.60 7.45 14.46
N ILE A 73 13.91 6.42 15.23
CA ILE A 73 12.96 5.58 15.95
C ILE A 73 13.27 5.55 17.45
N GLU A 74 12.20 5.58 18.24
CA GLU A 74 12.22 5.60 19.70
C GLU A 74 11.73 4.25 20.27
N GLY A 75 11.71 4.15 21.60
CA GLY A 75 11.23 2.97 22.31
C GLY A 75 12.34 2.00 22.74
N GLU A 76 12.03 1.21 23.77
CA GLU A 76 12.92 0.16 24.30
C GLU A 76 12.35 -1.24 24.09
N ARG A 77 11.02 -1.38 24.14
CA ARG A 77 10.34 -2.64 23.84
C ARG A 77 10.06 -2.76 22.34
N ILE A 78 9.84 -3.98 21.87
CA ILE A 78 9.56 -4.25 20.46
C ILE A 78 8.28 -3.56 20.00
N GLU A 79 7.26 -3.49 20.86
CA GLU A 79 6.00 -2.81 20.62
C GLU A 79 6.19 -1.30 20.46
N ASP A 80 7.03 -0.69 21.29
CA ASP A 80 7.32 0.74 21.24
C ASP A 80 8.07 1.09 19.94
N ILE A 81 9.02 0.24 19.53
CA ILE A 81 9.75 0.40 18.26
C ILE A 81 8.82 0.24 17.06
N HIS A 82 7.92 -0.74 17.08
CA HIS A 82 6.95 -0.95 16.00
C HIS A 82 5.98 0.24 15.90
N THR A 83 5.58 0.80 17.04
CA THR A 83 4.77 2.03 17.10
C THR A 83 5.52 3.21 16.50
N SER A 84 6.77 3.43 16.90
CA SER A 84 7.60 4.52 16.37
C SER A 84 7.85 4.39 14.86
N LEU A 85 8.00 3.16 14.35
CA LEU A 85 8.11 2.87 12.93
C LEU A 85 6.81 3.20 12.16
N ASP A 86 5.64 2.92 12.73
CA ASP A 86 4.37 3.31 12.12
C ASP A 86 4.19 4.83 12.13
N GLU A 87 4.50 5.49 13.24
CA GLU A 87 4.47 6.95 13.34
C GLU A 87 5.37 7.60 12.29
N TYR A 88 6.58 7.04 12.08
CA TYR A 88 7.49 7.49 11.03
C TYR A 88 6.89 7.34 9.62
N MET A 89 6.18 6.25 9.35
CA MET A 89 5.47 6.06 8.08
C MET A 89 4.45 7.18 7.84
N ILE A 90 3.66 7.48 8.85
CA ILE A 90 2.60 8.51 8.78
C ILE A 90 3.20 9.91 8.65
N GLN A 91 4.27 10.21 9.39
CA GLN A 91 5.03 11.46 9.24
C GLN A 91 5.60 11.61 7.83
N SER A 92 6.03 10.52 7.21
CA SER A 92 6.51 10.53 5.81
C SER A 92 5.39 10.89 4.83
N VAL A 93 4.19 10.34 5.02
CA VAL A 93 3.01 10.69 4.21
C VAL A 93 2.65 12.17 4.40
N GLU A 94 2.59 12.65 5.64
CA GLU A 94 2.23 14.04 5.96
C GLU A 94 3.27 15.05 5.42
N SER A 95 4.57 14.71 5.50
CA SER A 95 5.64 15.55 4.92
C SER A 95 5.49 15.66 3.42
N LEU A 96 5.26 14.53 2.72
CA LEU A 96 5.01 14.54 1.27
C LEU A 96 3.74 15.30 0.92
N LYS A 97 2.66 15.11 1.69
CA LYS A 97 1.39 15.82 1.48
C LYS A 97 1.60 17.34 1.53
N LYS A 98 2.34 17.83 2.53
CA LYS A 98 2.65 19.25 2.72
C LYS A 98 3.51 19.82 1.60
N GLU A 99 4.44 19.03 1.07
CA GLU A 99 5.44 19.48 0.07
C GLU A 99 4.97 19.28 -1.36
N SER A 100 4.00 18.39 -1.57
CA SER A 100 3.41 18.09 -2.88
C SER A 100 2.43 19.18 -3.32
N PRO A 101 2.06 19.21 -4.62
CA PRO A 101 0.99 20.07 -5.08
C PRO A 101 -0.32 19.78 -4.33
N LYS A 102 -1.01 20.84 -3.87
CA LYS A 102 -2.28 20.75 -3.10
C LYS A 102 -3.33 19.80 -3.68
N GLY A 103 -3.36 19.65 -5.00
CA GLY A 103 -4.27 18.73 -5.67
C GLY A 103 -4.05 17.25 -5.31
N LEU A 104 -2.95 16.87 -4.65
CA LEU A 104 -2.68 15.51 -4.19
C LEU A 104 -3.09 15.26 -2.73
N GLU A 105 -3.54 16.29 -1.99
CA GLU A 105 -3.86 16.14 -0.56
C GLU A 105 -4.92 15.06 -0.31
N GLU A 106 -5.96 15.02 -1.15
CA GLU A 106 -7.02 14.02 -1.04
C GLU A 106 -6.48 12.60 -1.24
N PHE A 107 -5.59 12.39 -2.23
CA PHE A 107 -4.96 11.10 -2.45
C PHE A 107 -4.15 10.66 -1.22
N TYR A 108 -3.34 11.53 -0.64
CA TYR A 108 -2.56 11.18 0.56
C TYR A 108 -3.45 10.86 1.75
N ASP A 109 -4.56 11.58 1.94
CA ASP A 109 -5.54 11.23 2.98
C ASP A 109 -6.14 9.83 2.76
N ARG A 110 -6.47 9.48 1.51
CA ARG A 110 -6.97 8.13 1.18
C ARG A 110 -5.88 7.06 1.32
N PHE A 111 -4.64 7.39 0.99
CA PHE A 111 -3.50 6.50 1.16
C PHE A 111 -3.24 6.21 2.64
N THR A 112 -3.34 7.21 3.51
CA THR A 112 -3.30 7.01 4.97
C THR A 112 -4.43 6.10 5.45
N GLU A 113 -5.67 6.30 4.97
CA GLU A 113 -6.79 5.38 5.26
C GLU A 113 -6.49 3.95 4.77
N PHE A 114 -5.88 3.78 3.59
CA PHE A 114 -5.46 2.47 3.10
C PHE A 114 -4.41 1.81 4.00
N LEU A 115 -3.36 2.54 4.40
CA LEU A 115 -2.33 2.04 5.31
C LEU A 115 -2.91 1.62 6.67
N ASP A 116 -3.87 2.39 7.17
CA ASP A 116 -4.49 2.19 8.48
C ASP A 116 -5.74 1.27 8.44
N SER A 117 -6.06 0.71 7.27
CA SER A 117 -7.20 -0.19 7.09
C SER A 117 -7.14 -1.42 8.00
N GLN A 118 -5.94 -1.91 8.32
CA GLN A 118 -5.75 -3.03 9.24
C GLN A 118 -6.23 -2.73 10.66
N SER A 119 -6.07 -1.48 11.12
CA SER A 119 -6.58 -1.01 12.41
C SER A 119 -8.10 -1.11 12.43
N LEU A 120 -8.76 -0.60 11.39
CA LEU A 120 -10.22 -0.68 11.28
C LEU A 120 -10.72 -2.14 11.20
N LYS A 121 -10.09 -2.98 10.38
CA LYS A 121 -10.41 -4.41 10.28
C LYS A 121 -10.28 -5.13 11.61
N SER A 122 -9.16 -4.91 12.31
CA SER A 122 -8.91 -5.56 13.60
C SER A 122 -9.95 -5.14 14.62
N PHE A 123 -10.32 -3.85 14.66
CA PHE A 123 -11.34 -3.35 15.56
C PHE A 123 -12.72 -3.95 15.28
N VAL A 124 -13.18 -3.91 14.03
CA VAL A 124 -14.49 -4.46 13.66
C VAL A 124 -14.54 -5.96 13.93
N LYS A 125 -13.47 -6.71 13.64
CA LYS A 125 -13.40 -8.14 13.95
C LYS A 125 -13.42 -8.44 15.44
N SER A 126 -12.72 -7.63 16.25
CA SER A 126 -12.68 -7.84 17.71
C SER A 126 -14.08 -7.71 18.30
N ILE A 127 -14.87 -6.75 17.84
CA ILE A 127 -16.27 -6.59 18.22
C ILE A 127 -17.10 -7.80 17.82
N VAL A 128 -16.92 -8.32 16.60
CA VAL A 128 -17.65 -9.51 16.14
C VAL A 128 -17.36 -10.73 17.02
N ILE A 129 -16.10 -10.89 17.43
CA ILE A 129 -15.60 -12.02 18.24
C ILE A 129 -15.86 -11.78 19.75
N GLY A 130 -16.18 -10.55 20.16
CA GLY A 130 -16.41 -10.18 21.56
C GLY A 130 -15.13 -9.97 22.37
N VAL A 131 -14.04 -9.55 21.72
CA VAL A 131 -12.75 -9.24 22.35
C VAL A 131 -12.52 -7.75 22.31
N ASP A 132 -12.22 -7.16 23.46
CA ASP A 132 -11.77 -5.77 23.55
C ASP A 132 -10.27 -5.69 23.24
N ILE A 133 -9.89 -4.74 22.37
CA ILE A 133 -8.51 -4.52 21.98
C ILE A 133 -8.21 -3.02 21.91
N ASP A 134 -7.04 -2.63 22.43
CA ASP A 134 -6.55 -1.27 22.26
C ASP A 134 -6.01 -1.11 20.83
N ILE A 135 -6.77 -0.40 19.98
CA ILE A 135 -6.36 -0.04 18.63
C ILE A 135 -6.19 1.47 18.57
N ARG A 136 -5.03 1.86 18.02
CA ARG A 136 -4.66 3.26 17.79
C ARG A 136 -4.50 3.50 16.30
N PRO A 137 -5.59 3.86 15.61
CA PRO A 137 -5.54 4.16 14.19
C PRO A 137 -4.80 5.48 13.96
N PHE A 138 -4.00 5.54 12.90
CA PHE A 138 -3.31 6.77 12.49
C PHE A 138 -4.18 7.69 11.64
N SER A 139 -5.15 7.12 10.91
CA SER A 139 -6.13 7.89 10.14
C SER A 139 -7.04 8.65 11.09
N LYS A 140 -7.11 9.97 10.95
CA LYS A 140 -8.06 10.81 11.70
C LYS A 140 -9.51 10.38 11.47
N THR A 141 -9.83 9.92 10.25
CA THR A 141 -11.16 9.40 9.92
C THR A 141 -11.46 8.15 10.73
N PHE A 142 -10.56 7.16 10.71
CA PHE A 142 -10.77 5.88 11.40
C PHE A 142 -10.67 6.02 12.92
N ALA A 143 -9.80 6.89 13.44
CA ALA A 143 -9.77 7.26 14.86
C ALA A 143 -11.14 7.73 15.34
N ARG A 144 -11.71 8.72 14.64
CA ARG A 144 -13.04 9.23 14.97
C ARG A 144 -14.11 8.16 14.88
N TRP A 145 -14.07 7.30 13.86
CA TRP A 145 -15.04 6.23 13.69
C TRP A 145 -14.92 5.17 14.78
N ILE A 146 -13.71 4.76 15.13
CA ILE A 146 -13.44 3.81 16.22
C ILE A 146 -13.92 4.39 17.55
N ASP A 147 -13.65 5.66 17.85
CA ASP A 147 -14.12 6.32 19.08
C ASP A 147 -15.65 6.45 19.15
N GLN A 148 -16.32 6.56 18.00
CA GLN A 148 -17.79 6.50 17.91
C GLN A 148 -18.28 5.08 18.16
N MET A 149 -17.73 4.09 17.46
CA MET A 149 -18.13 2.69 17.53
C MET A 149 -17.86 2.06 18.91
N LYS A 150 -16.84 2.50 19.66
CA LYS A 150 -16.59 2.06 21.04
C LYS A 150 -17.76 2.30 22.00
N LYS A 151 -18.72 3.14 21.61
CA LYS A 151 -19.91 3.50 22.41
C LYS A 151 -21.19 2.82 21.93
N LEU A 152 -21.11 1.99 20.89
CA LEU A 152 -22.24 1.37 20.22
C LEU A 152 -22.29 -0.13 20.55
N GLU A 153 -23.49 -0.71 20.51
CA GLU A 153 -23.64 -2.16 20.54
C GLU A 153 -23.28 -2.79 19.19
N LYS A 154 -23.00 -4.11 19.17
CA LYS A 154 -22.58 -4.84 17.97
C LYS A 154 -23.49 -4.61 16.76
N LYS A 155 -24.82 -4.58 16.96
CA LYS A 155 -25.79 -4.35 15.88
C LYS A 155 -25.69 -2.94 15.30
N GLU A 156 -25.60 -1.93 16.17
CA GLU A 156 -25.47 -0.52 15.79
C GLU A 156 -24.16 -0.23 15.06
N ILE A 157 -23.10 -0.99 15.36
CA ILE A 157 -21.82 -0.90 14.65
C ILE A 157 -21.96 -1.39 13.21
N LEU A 158 -22.69 -2.49 12.96
CA LEU A 158 -22.96 -2.94 11.59
C LEU A 158 -23.78 -1.90 10.82
N GLU A 159 -24.79 -1.31 11.46
CA GLU A 159 -25.58 -0.21 10.90
C GLU A 159 -24.71 1.02 10.59
N PHE A 160 -23.77 1.37 11.49
CA PHE A 160 -22.79 2.43 11.27
C PHE A 160 -21.90 2.16 10.05
N LEU A 161 -21.41 0.93 9.87
CA LEU A 161 -20.57 0.57 8.73
C LEU A 161 -21.36 0.59 7.40
N VAL A 162 -22.66 0.28 7.43
CA VAL A 162 -23.57 0.48 6.28
C VAL A 162 -23.74 1.97 5.98
N GLU A 163 -23.95 2.81 7.00
CA GLU A 163 -24.05 4.27 6.83
C GLU A 163 -22.78 4.88 6.22
N LYS A 164 -21.61 4.32 6.52
CA LYS A 164 -20.32 4.75 5.94
C LYS A 164 -20.03 4.15 4.57
N GLU A 165 -20.97 3.42 3.97
CA GLU A 165 -20.83 2.72 2.69
C GLU A 165 -19.68 1.70 2.67
N ILE A 166 -19.30 1.17 3.83
CA ILE A 166 -18.34 0.06 3.93
C ILE A 166 -19.06 -1.25 3.65
N LEU A 167 -20.23 -1.44 4.29
CA LEU A 167 -21.08 -2.61 4.08
C LEU A 167 -22.28 -2.25 3.19
N ALA A 168 -22.74 -3.20 2.38
CA ALA A 168 -23.93 -3.01 1.54
C ALA A 168 -25.23 -3.04 2.37
N ASP A 169 -25.30 -3.95 3.34
CA ASP A 169 -26.40 -4.10 4.29
C ASP A 169 -25.92 -4.78 5.59
N THR A 170 -26.83 -4.99 6.54
CA THR A 170 -26.55 -5.66 7.82
C THR A 170 -26.66 -7.19 7.74
N SER A 171 -26.93 -7.76 6.57
CA SER A 171 -26.99 -9.21 6.33
C SER A 171 -25.62 -9.84 6.12
N VAL A 172 -24.58 -9.01 5.97
CA VAL A 172 -23.17 -9.42 6.02
C VAL A 172 -22.99 -10.36 7.20
N SER A 173 -22.51 -11.57 6.91
CA SER A 173 -22.45 -12.70 7.86
C SER A 173 -21.65 -12.38 9.13
N GLY A 174 -20.86 -11.31 9.08
CA GLY A 174 -19.87 -10.96 10.07
C GLY A 174 -18.66 -11.90 10.00
N GLU A 175 -18.54 -12.76 8.98
CA GLU A 175 -17.34 -13.57 8.81
C GLU A 175 -16.11 -12.64 8.69
N PRO A 176 -15.05 -12.87 9.51
CA PRO A 176 -13.86 -12.01 9.53
C PRO A 176 -13.27 -11.68 8.17
N LEU A 177 -13.32 -12.64 7.25
CA LEU A 177 -12.76 -12.49 5.91
C LEU A 177 -13.64 -11.62 5.01
N GLU A 178 -14.97 -11.68 5.16
CA GLU A 178 -15.90 -10.81 4.44
C GLU A 178 -15.72 -9.36 4.88
N ILE A 179 -15.54 -9.11 6.19
CA ILE A 179 -15.24 -7.79 6.75
C ILE A 179 -13.94 -7.22 6.17
N ASP A 180 -12.88 -8.04 6.11
CA ASP A 180 -11.59 -7.62 5.54
C ASP A 180 -11.77 -7.16 4.07
N VAL A 181 -12.51 -7.93 3.27
CA VAL A 181 -12.80 -7.65 1.85
C VAL A 181 -13.61 -6.36 1.70
N GLN A 182 -14.65 -6.15 2.50
CA GLN A 182 -15.47 -4.93 2.39
C GLN A 182 -14.67 -3.68 2.76
N ILE A 183 -13.83 -3.74 3.80
CA ILE A 183 -12.96 -2.62 4.17
C ILE A 183 -11.91 -2.37 3.08
N ASP A 184 -11.28 -3.42 2.54
CA ASP A 184 -10.33 -3.30 1.42
C ASP A 184 -10.96 -2.64 0.20
N LYS A 185 -12.18 -3.09 -0.15
CA LYS A 185 -12.95 -2.52 -1.26
C LYS A 185 -13.26 -1.05 -1.03
N TYR A 186 -13.66 -0.69 0.18
CA TYR A 186 -13.92 0.69 0.56
C TYR A 186 -12.67 1.58 0.39
N VAL A 187 -11.52 1.20 0.97
CA VAL A 187 -10.31 2.03 0.91
C VAL A 187 -9.74 2.14 -0.50
N LEU A 188 -9.78 1.07 -1.30
CA LEU A 188 -9.33 1.09 -2.69
C LEU A 188 -10.25 1.95 -3.56
N LYS A 189 -11.57 1.84 -3.41
CA LYS A 189 -12.55 2.70 -4.10
C LYS A 189 -12.29 4.17 -3.78
N ARG A 190 -12.13 4.50 -2.49
CA ARG A 190 -11.81 5.87 -2.03
C ARG A 190 -10.51 6.38 -2.66
N MET A 191 -9.46 5.56 -2.70
CA MET A 191 -8.20 5.92 -3.37
C MET A 191 -8.38 6.14 -4.87
N TYR A 192 -9.14 5.29 -5.56
CA TYR A 192 -9.43 5.42 -6.98
C TYR A 192 -10.16 6.73 -7.30
N GLU A 193 -11.17 7.07 -6.49
CA GLU A 193 -12.03 8.24 -6.65
C GLU A 193 -11.39 9.55 -6.19
N SER A 194 -10.27 9.49 -5.45
CA SER A 194 -9.58 10.68 -4.95
C SER A 194 -9.19 11.64 -6.08
N LYS A 195 -9.42 12.94 -5.87
CA LYS A 195 -9.06 13.97 -6.85
C LYS A 195 -7.55 14.14 -6.87
N VAL A 196 -6.99 14.19 -8.07
CA VAL A 196 -5.57 14.50 -8.32
C VAL A 196 -5.44 15.45 -9.52
N PRO A 197 -4.31 16.16 -9.69
CA PRO A 197 -4.06 16.92 -10.91
C PRO A 197 -4.12 16.01 -12.14
N LYS A 198 -4.53 16.53 -13.30
CA LYS A 198 -4.71 15.73 -14.53
C LYS A 198 -3.46 14.92 -14.92
N VAL A 199 -2.27 15.47 -14.68
CA VAL A 199 -0.97 14.81 -14.94
C VAL A 199 -0.70 13.61 -14.03
N ALA A 200 -1.42 13.48 -12.91
CA ALA A 200 -1.30 12.39 -11.94
C ALA A 200 -2.41 11.34 -12.09
N GLU A 201 -3.47 11.62 -12.86
CA GLU A 201 -4.67 10.78 -12.94
C GLU A 201 -4.36 9.36 -13.43
N ASN A 202 -3.59 9.22 -14.50
CA ASN A 202 -3.23 7.90 -15.03
C ASN A 202 -2.34 7.11 -14.08
N THR A 203 -1.37 7.78 -13.43
CA THR A 203 -0.50 7.17 -12.42
C THR A 203 -1.29 6.65 -11.23
N LYS A 204 -2.21 7.46 -10.67
CA LYS A 204 -3.12 7.05 -9.61
C LYS A 204 -3.96 5.85 -10.05
N LYS A 205 -4.61 5.96 -11.22
CA LYS A 205 -5.49 4.92 -11.76
C LYS A 205 -4.76 3.59 -11.91
N GLU A 206 -3.63 3.58 -12.62
CA GLU A 206 -2.85 2.36 -12.84
C GLU A 206 -2.33 1.77 -11.51
N PHE A 207 -1.90 2.61 -10.56
CA PHE A 207 -1.50 2.15 -9.23
C PHE A 207 -2.64 1.44 -8.49
N VAL A 208 -3.82 2.05 -8.42
CA VAL A 208 -4.96 1.47 -7.68
C VAL A 208 -5.50 0.20 -8.37
N GLU A 209 -5.53 0.18 -9.70
CA GLU A 209 -5.91 -1.02 -10.48
C GLU A 209 -4.94 -2.19 -10.22
N ARG A 210 -3.64 -1.91 -10.19
CA ARG A 210 -2.59 -2.90 -9.88
C ARG A 210 -2.66 -3.39 -8.44
N MET A 211 -2.93 -2.50 -7.49
CA MET A 211 -3.17 -2.86 -6.09
C MET A 211 -4.39 -3.79 -5.96
N THR A 212 -5.45 -3.49 -6.70
CA THR A 212 -6.69 -4.29 -6.71
C THR A 212 -6.42 -5.71 -7.21
N ASP A 213 -5.69 -5.85 -8.33
CA ASP A 213 -5.26 -7.17 -8.82
C ASP A 213 -4.44 -7.93 -7.78
N ILE A 214 -3.46 -7.28 -7.16
CA ILE A 214 -2.58 -7.90 -6.16
C ILE A 214 -3.37 -8.40 -4.95
N ILE A 215 -4.29 -7.59 -4.42
CA ILE A 215 -5.09 -7.98 -3.26
C ILE A 215 -6.10 -9.07 -3.65
N ASN A 216 -6.68 -9.04 -4.84
CA ASN A 216 -7.50 -10.14 -5.36
C ASN A 216 -6.72 -11.46 -5.41
N ILE A 217 -5.50 -11.45 -5.96
CA ILE A 217 -4.63 -12.64 -6.01
C ILE A 217 -4.31 -13.13 -4.59
N ARG A 218 -4.01 -12.21 -3.66
CA ARG A 218 -3.75 -12.53 -2.24
C ARG A 218 -4.98 -13.14 -1.56
N ASN A 219 -6.17 -12.64 -1.85
CA ASN A 219 -7.42 -13.19 -1.31
C ASN A 219 -7.65 -14.62 -1.77
N ILE A 220 -7.42 -14.92 -3.05
CA ILE A 220 -7.52 -16.30 -3.56
C ILE A 220 -6.45 -17.19 -2.93
N LEU A 221 -5.20 -16.72 -2.84
CA LEU A 221 -4.12 -17.45 -2.19
C LEU A 221 -4.51 -17.84 -0.75
N ARG A 222 -5.02 -16.89 0.03
CA ARG A 222 -5.51 -17.14 1.39
C ARG A 222 -6.68 -18.12 1.42
N ALA A 223 -7.62 -18.01 0.48
CA ALA A 223 -8.72 -18.95 0.35
C ALA A 223 -8.21 -20.38 0.12
N LYS A 224 -7.21 -20.56 -0.76
CA LYS A 224 -6.61 -21.87 -1.05
C LYS A 224 -5.82 -22.42 0.13
N LEU A 225 -5.02 -21.59 0.81
CA LEU A 225 -4.26 -22.02 1.99
C LEU A 225 -5.16 -22.41 3.17
N ASN A 226 -6.35 -21.83 3.27
CA ASN A 226 -7.33 -22.14 4.31
C ASN A 226 -8.43 -23.12 3.86
N ASN A 227 -8.31 -23.72 2.67
CA ASN A 227 -9.27 -24.67 2.10
C ASN A 227 -10.73 -24.15 2.06
N LEU A 228 -10.92 -22.87 1.75
CA LEU A 228 -12.25 -22.31 1.53
C LEU A 228 -12.87 -22.92 0.27
N ASP A 229 -14.20 -23.11 0.30
CA ASP A 229 -14.95 -23.54 -0.87
C ASP A 229 -14.94 -22.46 -1.97
N VAL A 230 -15.30 -22.89 -3.18
CA VAL A 230 -15.25 -22.06 -4.38
C VAL A 230 -16.17 -20.83 -4.27
N GLU A 231 -17.36 -20.98 -3.68
CA GLU A 231 -18.30 -19.85 -3.59
C GLU A 231 -17.84 -18.83 -2.55
N LYS A 232 -17.32 -19.28 -1.40
CA LYS A 232 -16.66 -18.38 -0.44
C LYS A 232 -15.47 -17.66 -1.05
N CYS A 233 -14.65 -18.33 -1.86
CA CYS A 233 -13.53 -17.71 -2.59
C CYS A 233 -14.02 -16.61 -3.53
N LYS A 234 -15.07 -16.87 -4.33
CA LYS A 234 -15.65 -15.90 -5.27
C LYS A 234 -16.17 -14.64 -4.57
N ASN A 235 -16.65 -14.77 -3.34
CA ASN A 235 -17.11 -13.64 -2.53
C ASN A 235 -15.97 -12.72 -2.05
N LEU A 236 -14.70 -13.11 -2.21
CA LEU A 236 -13.54 -12.30 -1.85
C LEU A 236 -13.11 -11.30 -2.94
N PHE A 237 -13.87 -11.23 -4.03
CA PHE A 237 -13.57 -10.37 -5.16
C PHE A 237 -13.80 -8.89 -4.81
N LEU A 238 -12.74 -8.09 -4.89
CA LEU A 238 -12.80 -6.66 -4.60
C LEU A 238 -13.41 -5.85 -5.75
N GLY A 239 -13.28 -6.33 -6.98
CA GLY A 239 -13.57 -5.60 -8.20
C GLY A 239 -12.47 -5.83 -9.24
N GLU A 240 -12.69 -5.35 -10.46
CA GLU A 240 -11.71 -5.49 -11.54
C GLU A 240 -10.54 -4.53 -11.32
N GLY A 241 -9.32 -5.06 -11.44
CA GLY A 241 -8.10 -4.27 -11.43
C GLY A 241 -7.60 -4.01 -12.86
N ARG A 242 -6.31 -4.22 -13.10
CA ARG A 242 -5.66 -3.90 -14.39
C ARG A 242 -5.68 -5.08 -15.36
N GLU A 243 -5.34 -6.27 -14.88
CA GLU A 243 -5.20 -7.48 -15.68
C GLU A 243 -6.04 -8.66 -15.16
N ILE A 244 -6.66 -8.54 -13.98
CA ILE A 244 -7.51 -9.58 -13.39
C ILE A 244 -8.99 -9.18 -13.50
N PRO A 245 -9.67 -9.51 -14.62
CA PRO A 245 -11.11 -9.36 -14.75
C PRO A 245 -11.85 -10.41 -13.93
N ARG A 246 -13.16 -10.22 -13.73
CA ARG A 246 -13.99 -11.11 -12.91
C ARG A 246 -13.89 -12.59 -13.31
N TRP A 247 -13.96 -12.89 -14.61
CA TRP A 247 -13.94 -14.27 -15.09
C TRP A 247 -12.63 -15.01 -14.75
N LYS A 248 -11.49 -14.30 -14.78
CA LYS A 248 -10.17 -14.87 -14.45
C LYS A 248 -10.04 -15.09 -12.95
N PHE A 249 -10.59 -14.18 -12.14
CA PHE A 249 -10.69 -14.36 -10.70
C PHE A 249 -11.50 -15.61 -10.35
N ASP A 250 -12.69 -15.76 -10.94
CA ASP A 250 -13.55 -16.91 -10.71
C ASP A 250 -12.87 -18.22 -11.15
N GLU A 251 -12.16 -18.22 -12.29
CA GLU A 251 -11.36 -19.36 -12.76
C GLU A 251 -10.28 -19.76 -11.73
N MET A 252 -9.52 -18.80 -11.20
CA MET A 252 -8.52 -19.06 -10.16
C MET A 252 -9.14 -19.62 -8.86
N CYS A 253 -10.37 -19.21 -8.52
CA CYS A 253 -11.10 -19.78 -7.38
C CYS A 253 -11.48 -21.25 -7.60
N THR A 254 -11.57 -21.75 -8.84
CA THR A 254 -11.85 -23.17 -9.12
C THR A 254 -10.62 -24.08 -9.04
N SER A 255 -9.41 -23.52 -9.02
CA SER A 255 -8.15 -24.29 -8.96
C SER A 255 -8.08 -25.20 -7.74
N LYS A 256 -7.53 -26.41 -7.89
CA LYS A 256 -7.46 -27.41 -6.80
C LYS A 256 -6.45 -27.03 -5.70
N ASP A 257 -5.39 -26.33 -6.09
CA ASP A 257 -4.28 -25.97 -5.22
C ASP A 257 -3.63 -24.65 -5.69
N VAL A 258 -2.61 -24.21 -4.95
CA VAL A 258 -1.87 -22.96 -5.21
C VAL A 258 -1.09 -23.04 -6.54
N GLU A 259 -0.57 -24.21 -6.92
CA GLU A 259 0.19 -24.38 -8.16
C GLU A 259 -0.70 -24.20 -9.40
N GLU A 260 -1.88 -24.82 -9.39
CA GLU A 260 -2.87 -24.65 -10.45
C GLU A 260 -3.38 -23.21 -10.48
N MET A 261 -3.64 -22.58 -9.33
CA MET A 261 -4.03 -21.17 -9.24
C MET A 261 -3.00 -20.24 -9.88
N ILE A 262 -1.71 -20.44 -9.61
CA ILE A 262 -0.64 -19.66 -10.25
C ILE A 262 -0.62 -19.93 -11.75
N SER A 263 -0.82 -21.17 -12.20
CA SER A 263 -0.85 -21.51 -13.63
C SER A 263 -1.94 -20.77 -14.41
N ARG A 264 -3.10 -20.45 -13.79
CA ARG A 264 -4.16 -19.63 -14.41
C ARG A 264 -3.75 -18.17 -14.66
N LEU A 265 -2.70 -17.70 -14.01
CA LEU A 265 -2.15 -16.36 -14.23
C LEU A 265 -1.29 -16.26 -15.48
N GLN A 266 -1.04 -17.35 -16.21
CA GLN A 266 -0.25 -17.32 -17.44
C GLN A 266 -0.73 -16.22 -18.40
N GLY A 267 0.22 -15.48 -18.97
CA GLY A 267 -0.04 -14.32 -19.83
C GLY A 267 -0.28 -13.00 -19.09
N THR A 268 -0.30 -13.00 -17.75
CA THR A 268 -0.32 -11.77 -16.94
C THR A 268 1.08 -11.43 -16.43
N THR A 269 1.27 -10.19 -15.98
CA THR A 269 2.51 -9.76 -15.29
C THR A 269 2.76 -10.48 -13.96
N TYR A 270 1.75 -11.17 -13.42
CA TYR A 270 1.82 -11.81 -12.11
C TYR A 270 2.40 -13.23 -12.15
N TYR A 271 2.36 -13.91 -13.31
CA TYR A 271 2.66 -15.34 -13.43
C TYR A 271 4.09 -15.70 -13.01
N GLU A 272 5.10 -15.21 -13.73
CA GLU A 272 6.49 -15.62 -13.50
C GLU A 272 6.99 -15.26 -12.09
N PRO A 273 6.74 -14.05 -11.54
CA PRO A 273 7.16 -13.75 -10.18
C PRO A 273 6.49 -14.64 -9.13
N LEU A 274 5.19 -14.95 -9.27
CA LEU A 274 4.49 -15.84 -8.34
C LEU A 274 4.96 -17.29 -8.46
N ARG A 275 5.22 -17.77 -9.69
CA ARG A 275 5.80 -19.09 -9.92
C ARG A 275 7.15 -19.23 -9.22
N GLN A 276 8.03 -18.23 -9.37
CA GLN A 276 9.31 -18.22 -8.66
C GLN A 276 9.10 -18.18 -7.14
N GLY A 277 8.19 -17.34 -6.65
CA GLY A 277 7.83 -17.27 -5.23
C GLY A 277 7.31 -18.60 -4.66
N TYR A 278 6.59 -19.38 -5.47
CA TYR A 278 6.09 -20.70 -5.11
C TYR A 278 7.19 -21.77 -5.07
N GLU A 279 8.16 -21.72 -6.00
CA GLU A 279 9.33 -22.60 -5.92
C GLU A 279 10.21 -22.26 -4.71
N ASP A 280 10.38 -20.97 -4.42
CA ASP A 280 11.08 -20.52 -3.21
C ASP A 280 10.31 -20.96 -1.95
N SER A 281 8.98 -20.87 -1.94
CA SER A 281 8.18 -21.31 -0.78
C SER A 281 8.35 -22.81 -0.50
N LYS A 282 8.41 -23.65 -1.54
CA LYS A 282 8.72 -25.08 -1.42
C LYS A 282 10.12 -25.31 -0.86
N LYS A 283 11.12 -24.60 -1.40
CA LYS A 283 12.52 -24.71 -0.99
C LYS A 283 12.75 -24.34 0.47
N TYR A 284 12.11 -23.26 0.94
CA TYR A 284 12.27 -22.74 2.30
C TYR A 284 11.21 -23.24 3.28
N GLY A 285 10.21 -24.00 2.82
CA GLY A 285 9.08 -24.46 3.64
C GLY A 285 8.24 -23.30 4.19
N ASN A 286 8.07 -22.23 3.41
CA ASN A 286 7.43 -20.99 3.87
C ASN A 286 6.53 -20.35 2.80
N MET A 287 5.21 -20.52 2.94
CA MET A 287 4.21 -20.02 2.00
C MET A 287 4.14 -18.48 1.91
N GLU A 288 4.64 -17.76 2.93
CA GLU A 288 4.71 -16.29 2.92
C GLU A 288 5.53 -15.74 1.74
N LEU A 289 6.48 -16.52 1.21
CA LEU A 289 7.31 -16.11 0.07
C LEU A 289 6.52 -15.88 -1.22
N ILE A 290 5.32 -16.46 -1.32
CA ILE A 290 4.38 -16.19 -2.42
C ILE A 290 3.82 -14.76 -2.26
N GLU A 291 3.42 -14.38 -1.05
CA GLU A 291 2.95 -13.01 -0.76
C GLU A 291 4.07 -11.97 -0.96
N ILE A 292 5.31 -12.29 -0.57
CA ILE A 292 6.49 -11.43 -0.83
C ILE A 292 6.69 -11.19 -2.33
N SER A 293 6.35 -12.16 -3.17
CA SER A 293 6.50 -12.00 -4.63
C SER A 293 5.49 -10.99 -5.19
N LEU A 294 4.28 -10.93 -4.63
CA LEU A 294 3.31 -9.87 -4.95
C LEU A 294 3.80 -8.49 -4.51
N ASP A 295 4.43 -8.41 -3.35
CA ASP A 295 5.02 -7.16 -2.87
C ASP A 295 6.13 -6.66 -3.82
N LYS A 296 7.02 -7.56 -4.26
CA LYS A 296 8.05 -7.24 -5.26
C LYS A 296 7.46 -6.77 -6.60
N ILE A 297 6.35 -7.36 -7.05
CA ILE A 297 5.63 -6.91 -8.25
C ILE A 297 5.13 -5.47 -8.07
N LEU A 298 4.61 -5.11 -6.90
CA LEU A 298 4.19 -3.74 -6.62
C LEU A 298 5.36 -2.76 -6.66
N LEU A 299 6.51 -3.10 -6.07
CA LEU A 299 7.72 -2.25 -6.14
C LEU A 299 8.15 -2.03 -7.60
N GLY A 300 8.17 -3.09 -8.41
CA GLY A 300 8.46 -2.98 -9.85
C GLY A 300 7.47 -2.07 -10.56
N THR A 301 6.17 -2.22 -10.26
CA THR A 301 5.10 -1.40 -10.82
C THR A 301 5.30 0.08 -10.52
N VAL A 302 5.54 0.46 -9.26
CA VAL A 302 5.71 1.88 -8.90
C VAL A 302 7.04 2.45 -9.42
N LYS A 303 8.08 1.62 -9.59
CA LYS A 303 9.32 2.01 -10.26
C LYS A 303 9.08 2.34 -11.74
N ASP A 304 8.30 1.51 -12.44
CA ASP A 304 7.93 1.77 -13.83
C ASP A 304 7.04 3.01 -13.96
N LEU A 305 6.07 3.18 -13.06
CA LEU A 305 5.24 4.39 -13.00
C LEU A 305 6.07 5.65 -12.74
N SER A 306 7.08 5.56 -11.88
CA SER A 306 8.04 6.64 -11.63
C SER A 306 8.78 7.03 -12.90
N ASN A 307 9.32 6.05 -13.63
CA ASN A 307 10.08 6.30 -14.86
C ASN A 307 9.19 6.91 -15.96
N LYS A 308 7.98 6.35 -16.15
CA LYS A 308 7.03 6.81 -17.19
C LYS A 308 6.48 8.20 -16.93
N ASN A 309 6.33 8.59 -15.66
CA ASN A 309 5.67 9.84 -15.26
C ASN A 309 6.61 10.83 -14.56
N PHE A 310 7.92 10.72 -14.79
CA PHE A 310 8.89 11.70 -14.29
C PHE A 310 8.70 13.06 -15.01
N PRO A 311 8.77 14.20 -14.32
CA PRO A 311 9.04 14.40 -12.89
C PRO A 311 7.77 14.55 -12.02
N PHE A 312 6.60 14.13 -12.50
CA PHE A 312 5.31 14.36 -11.84
C PHE A 312 5.06 13.41 -10.66
N PHE A 313 3.85 12.85 -10.56
CA PHE A 313 3.43 12.08 -9.39
C PHE A 313 4.13 10.72 -9.24
N GLY A 314 4.64 10.13 -10.34
CA GLY A 314 5.27 8.80 -10.33
C GLY A 314 6.39 8.65 -9.29
N PRO A 315 7.42 9.52 -9.30
CA PRO A 315 8.49 9.50 -8.29
C PRO A 315 8.02 9.62 -6.84
N LEU A 316 7.03 10.48 -6.58
CA LEU A 316 6.46 10.67 -5.23
C LEU A 316 5.72 9.40 -4.76
N LEU A 317 4.95 8.79 -5.66
CA LEU A 317 4.27 7.53 -5.41
C LEU A 317 5.25 6.39 -5.15
N LYS A 318 6.29 6.25 -5.98
CA LYS A 318 7.37 5.28 -5.77
C LYS A 318 7.99 5.47 -4.40
N PHE A 319 8.39 6.70 -4.06
CA PHE A 319 9.05 6.99 -2.80
C PHE A 319 8.19 6.59 -1.58
N ILE A 320 6.90 6.93 -1.57
CA ILE A 320 6.05 6.61 -0.42
C ILE A 320 5.68 5.13 -0.31
N VAL A 321 5.51 4.43 -1.45
CA VAL A 321 5.30 2.97 -1.44
C VAL A 321 6.59 2.25 -1.04
N PHE A 322 7.74 2.70 -1.51
CA PHE A 322 9.03 2.16 -1.08
C PHE A 322 9.24 2.39 0.42
N ARG A 323 8.86 3.56 0.94
CA ARG A 323 8.92 3.85 2.37
C ARG A 323 8.06 2.88 3.19
N TYR A 324 6.87 2.53 2.73
CA TYR A 324 6.04 1.51 3.38
C TYR A 324 6.79 0.17 3.51
N TYR A 325 7.48 -0.27 2.45
CA TYR A 325 8.25 -1.52 2.48
C TYR A 325 9.55 -1.43 3.27
N GLU A 326 10.18 -0.25 3.36
CA GLU A 326 11.27 -0.02 4.33
C GLU A 326 10.79 -0.28 5.75
N ILE A 327 9.67 0.34 6.13
CA ILE A 327 9.08 0.17 7.46
C ILE A 327 8.71 -1.30 7.71
N ARG A 328 8.12 -1.99 6.72
CA ARG A 328 7.85 -3.43 6.80
C ARG A 328 9.14 -4.23 7.03
N ASN A 329 10.20 -4.00 6.25
CA ASN A 329 11.47 -4.69 6.42
C ASN A 329 12.06 -4.45 7.82
N LEU A 330 12.04 -3.21 8.30
CA LEU A 330 12.51 -2.86 9.64
C LEU A 330 11.71 -3.58 10.73
N LYS A 331 10.39 -3.70 10.58
CA LYS A 331 9.54 -4.48 11.49
C LYS A 331 9.85 -5.98 11.46
N VAL A 332 10.04 -6.55 10.27
CA VAL A 332 10.40 -7.97 10.09
C VAL A 332 11.77 -8.27 10.73
N ILE A 333 12.78 -7.43 10.49
CA ILE A 333 14.11 -7.60 11.07
C ILE A 333 14.08 -7.42 12.58
N SER A 334 13.48 -6.34 13.09
CA SER A 334 13.41 -6.09 14.54
C SER A 334 12.71 -7.21 15.28
N LYS A 335 11.59 -7.72 14.74
CA LYS A 335 10.87 -8.87 15.30
C LYS A 335 11.72 -10.13 15.28
N GLY A 336 12.38 -10.43 14.17
CA GLY A 336 13.26 -11.59 14.07
C GLY A 336 14.48 -11.52 15.00
N VAL A 337 15.07 -10.33 15.18
CA VAL A 337 16.17 -10.10 16.13
C VAL A 337 15.68 -10.29 17.57
N TYR A 338 14.50 -9.76 17.90
CA TYR A 338 13.89 -9.91 19.22
C TYR A 338 13.57 -11.38 19.55
N GLU A 339 13.10 -12.15 18.57
CA GLU A 339 12.79 -13.59 18.72
C GLU A 339 14.01 -14.51 18.50
N HIS A 340 15.21 -13.94 18.31
CA HIS A 340 16.45 -14.68 18.05
C HIS A 340 16.38 -15.64 16.85
N LEU A 341 15.64 -15.25 15.81
CA LEU A 341 15.56 -16.01 14.56
C LEU A 341 16.88 -15.92 13.79
N SER A 342 17.27 -17.02 13.16
CA SER A 342 18.44 -17.05 12.28
C SER A 342 18.23 -16.15 11.06
N LYS A 343 19.30 -15.51 10.58
CA LYS A 343 19.28 -14.64 9.40
C LYS A 343 18.70 -15.31 8.17
N ASP A 344 18.98 -16.60 7.97
CA ASP A 344 18.46 -17.38 6.84
C ASP A 344 16.92 -17.54 6.86
N ARG A 345 16.28 -17.37 8.02
CA ARG A 345 14.82 -17.34 8.14
C ARG A 345 14.24 -15.94 7.90
N ILE A 346 14.95 -14.90 8.32
CA ILE A 346 14.48 -13.51 8.20
C ILE A 346 14.68 -13.00 6.76
N LYS A 347 15.87 -13.23 6.18
CA LYS A 347 16.28 -12.65 4.89
C LYS A 347 15.32 -12.93 3.73
N PRO A 348 14.77 -14.15 3.54
CA PRO A 348 13.81 -14.41 2.48
C PRO A 348 12.50 -13.60 2.58
N LEU A 349 12.14 -13.14 3.78
CA LEU A 349 10.94 -12.35 4.05
C LEU A 349 11.10 -10.85 3.73
N LEU A 350 12.32 -10.43 3.37
CA LEU A 350 12.61 -9.04 3.07
C LEU A 350 12.29 -8.70 1.62
N VAL A 351 11.75 -7.51 1.43
CA VAL A 351 11.44 -6.96 0.11
C VAL A 351 12.58 -6.04 -0.31
N THR A 352 13.20 -6.31 -1.46
CA THR A 352 14.31 -5.51 -2.00
C THR A 352 13.86 -4.85 -3.31
N GLY A 353 14.43 -3.69 -3.65
CA GLY A 353 14.01 -2.96 -4.85
C GLY A 353 14.53 -1.52 -5.02
N GLY A 354 15.40 -1.08 -4.10
CA GLY A 354 16.10 0.21 -4.16
C GLY A 354 17.12 0.28 -5.27
#